data_AF-A0A5C2HKG8-F1
#
_entry.id   AF-A0A5C2HKG8-F1
#
_cell.length_a   1.000
_cell.length_b   1.000
_cell.length_c   1.000
_cell.angle_alpha   90.00
_cell.angle_beta   90.00
_cell.angle_gamma   90.00
#
_symmetry.space_group_name_H-M   'P 1'
#
loop_
_entity.id
_entity.type
_entity.pdbx_description
1 polymer ?
#
loop_
_entity_poly.entity_id
_entity_poly.type
_entity_poly.pdbx_seq_one_letter_code
_entity_poly.pdbx_strand_id
1 'polypeptide(L)'
;MKDRAIYIAAALESIELIQEYTDGYTQNEFLADRKTQDAVIRNLEIIGQALKDYGINELSQQRPEISWHQISGMRNILAHEYLGVDLIMVWERKLSSNLRPVVKKIKL
;
A
#
# COMPACT_ATOMS: atom_id res chain seq x y z
N MET A 1 2.17 24.96 -3.26
CA MET A 1 2.43 23.56 -3.68
C MET A 1 2.60 22.75 -2.41
N LYS A 2 1.81 21.70 -2.19
CA LYS A 2 2.06 20.79 -1.06
C LYS A 2 3.46 20.19 -1.25
N ASP A 3 4.24 20.12 -0.17
CA ASP A 3 5.53 19.45 -0.20
C ASP A 3 5.31 17.99 -0.60
N ARG A 4 5.97 17.50 -1.65
CA ARG A 4 5.80 16.12 -2.14
C ARG A 4 6.20 15.09 -1.08
N ALA A 5 7.00 15.50 -0.08
CA ALA A 5 7.35 14.72 1.10
C ALA A 5 6.11 14.14 1.82
N ILE A 6 4.99 14.87 1.84
CA ILE A 6 3.80 14.43 2.57
C ILE A 6 3.20 13.15 2.00
N TYR A 7 3.35 12.91 0.68
CA TYR A 7 2.83 11.71 0.03
C TYR A 7 3.65 10.49 0.43
N ILE A 8 4.98 10.65 0.50
CA ILE A 8 5.88 9.61 0.99
C ILE A 8 5.58 9.31 2.46
N ALA A 9 5.38 10.36 3.28
CA ALA A 9 5.00 10.19 4.69
C ALA A 9 3.67 9.42 4.84
N ALA A 10 2.64 9.78 4.06
CA ALA A 10 1.35 9.09 4.10
C ALA A 10 1.48 7.61 3.67
N ALA A 11 2.28 7.31 2.65
CA ALA A 11 2.53 5.93 2.25
C ALA A 11 3.27 5.13 3.34
N LEU A 12 4.26 5.74 4.02
CA LEU A 12 4.97 5.10 5.13
C LEU A 12 4.06 4.83 6.32
N GLU A 13 3.27 5.82 6.71
CA GLU A 13 2.29 5.69 7.80
C GLU A 13 1.29 4.56 7.49
N SER A 14 0.73 4.52 6.28
CA SER A 14 -0.17 3.44 5.88
C SER A 14 0.48 2.05 5.89
N ILE A 15 1.76 1.94 5.53
CA ILE A 15 2.50 0.67 5.66
C ILE A 15 2.62 0.27 7.13
N GLU A 16 2.95 1.20 8.01
CA GLU A 16 3.09 0.93 9.45
C GLU A 16 1.77 0.53 10.08
N LEU A 17 0.67 1.18 9.72
CA LEU A 17 -0.68 0.80 10.17
C LEU A 17 -1.06 -0.61 9.70
N ILE A 18 -0.77 -0.98 8.45
CA ILE A 18 -1.02 -2.36 7.98
C ILE A 18 -0.22 -3.37 8.80
N GLN A 19 1.03 -3.06 9.14
CA GLN A 19 1.85 -3.92 9.99
C GLN A 19 1.25 -4.07 11.38
N GLU A 20 0.87 -2.96 12.00
CA GLU A 20 0.26 -2.95 13.33
C GLU A 20 -1.05 -3.75 13.37
N TYR A 21 -1.94 -3.55 12.39
CA TYR A 21 -3.24 -4.23 12.36
C TYR A 21 -3.15 -5.73 12.09
N THR A 22 -2.04 -6.19 11.52
CA THR A 22 -1.85 -7.59 11.15
C THR A 22 -0.77 -8.28 11.97
N ASP A 23 -0.21 -7.58 12.97
CA ASP A 23 0.77 -8.16 13.88
C ASP A 23 0.12 -9.26 14.73
N GLY A 24 0.77 -10.42 14.77
CA GLY A 24 0.24 -11.61 15.45
C GLY A 24 -0.98 -12.27 14.79
N TYR A 25 -1.54 -11.72 13.71
CA TYR A 25 -2.67 -12.34 13.00
C TYR A 25 -2.21 -13.51 12.14
N THR A 26 -2.95 -14.61 12.20
CA THR A 26 -2.98 -15.63 11.16
C THR A 26 -3.88 -15.19 10.00
N GLN A 27 -3.74 -15.85 8.85
CA GLN A 27 -4.63 -15.63 7.70
C GLN A 27 -6.10 -15.86 8.06
N ASN A 28 -6.41 -16.91 8.84
CA ASN A 28 -7.79 -17.22 9.20
C ASN A 28 -8.39 -16.16 10.13
N GLU A 29 -7.61 -15.64 11.08
CA GLU A 29 -8.04 -14.53 11.95
C GLU A 29 -8.31 -13.26 11.12
N PHE A 30 -7.43 -12.95 10.15
CA PHE A 30 -7.67 -11.85 9.22
C PHE A 30 -8.95 -12.05 8.40
N LEU A 31 -9.18 -13.25 7.86
CA LEU A 31 -10.38 -13.56 7.07
C LEU A 31 -11.67 -13.53 7.90
N ALA A 32 -11.57 -13.71 9.22
CA ALA A 32 -12.70 -13.61 10.15
C ALA A 32 -12.96 -12.18 10.65
N ASP A 33 -11.98 -11.28 10.56
CA ASP A 33 -12.05 -9.91 11.07
C ASP A 33 -12.25 -8.88 9.95
N ARG A 34 -13.53 -8.60 9.66
CA ARG A 34 -13.93 -7.63 8.63
C ARG A 34 -13.40 -6.22 8.89
N LYS A 35 -13.30 -5.80 10.14
CA LYS A 35 -12.80 -4.45 10.48
C LYS A 35 -11.33 -4.33 10.07
N THR A 36 -10.54 -5.35 10.36
CA THR A 36 -9.12 -5.40 9.98
C THR A 36 -8.95 -5.50 8.47
N GLN A 37 -9.80 -6.26 7.77
CA GLN A 37 -9.83 -6.28 6.30
C GLN A 37 -10.05 -4.88 5.71
N ASP A 38 -11.09 -4.19 6.15
CA ASP A 38 -11.42 -2.83 5.68
C ASP A 38 -10.28 -1.85 5.97
N ALA A 39 -9.67 -1.94 7.16
CA ALA A 39 -8.53 -1.10 7.55
C ALA A 39 -7.28 -1.35 6.69
N VAL A 40 -6.97 -2.61 6.37
CA VAL A 40 -5.84 -2.97 5.49
C VAL A 40 -6.10 -2.50 4.06
N ILE A 41 -7.29 -2.78 3.52
CA ILE A 41 -7.66 -2.35 2.16
C ILE A 41 -7.55 -0.83 2.03
N ARG A 42 -8.09 -0.09 3.00
CA ARG A 42 -8.03 1.38 3.00
C ARG A 42 -6.59 1.90 2.95
N ASN A 43 -5.69 1.30 3.73
CA ASN A 43 -4.28 1.72 3.73
C ASN A 43 -3.55 1.35 2.44
N LEU A 44 -3.87 0.21 1.82
CA LEU A 44 -3.34 -0.15 0.50
C LEU A 44 -3.78 0.84 -0.59
N GLU A 45 -5.02 1.32 -0.54
CA GLU A 45 -5.51 2.37 -1.43
C GLU A 45 -4.78 3.71 -1.23
N ILE A 46 -4.54 4.10 0.03
CA ILE A 46 -3.81 5.33 0.38
C ILE A 46 -2.39 5.26 -0.17
N ILE A 47 -1.69 4.14 -0.01
CA ILE A 47 -0.36 3.93 -0.58
C ILE A 47 -0.39 4.14 -2.10
N GLY A 48 -1.30 3.47 -2.81
CA GLY A 48 -1.40 3.59 -4.27
C GLY A 48 -1.72 5.02 -4.74
N GLN A 49 -2.56 5.75 -4.00
CA GLN A 49 -2.89 7.15 -4.28
C GLN A 49 -1.71 8.08 -3.99
N ALA A 50 -1.04 7.91 -2.86
CA ALA A 50 0.10 8.73 -2.47
C ALA A 50 1.26 8.62 -3.47
N LEU A 51 1.56 7.41 -3.94
CA LEU A 51 2.59 7.20 -4.96
C LEU A 51 2.21 7.86 -6.30
N LYS A 52 0.92 7.82 -6.66
CA LYS A 52 0.41 8.50 -7.86
C LYS A 52 0.56 10.01 -7.74
N ASP A 53 0.20 10.57 -6.59
CA ASP A 53 0.23 12.01 -6.33
C ASP A 53 1.67 12.56 -6.21
N TYR A 54 2.62 11.74 -5.75
CA TYR A 54 4.04 12.08 -5.78
C TYR A 54 4.58 12.22 -7.22
N GLY A 55 4.14 11.31 -8.12
CA GLY A 55 4.59 11.23 -9.51
C GLY A 55 5.29 9.90 -9.80
N ILE A 56 4.60 9.00 -10.51
CA ILE A 56 5.11 7.66 -10.82
C ILE A 56 6.35 7.71 -11.72
N ASN A 57 6.43 8.68 -12.63
CA ASN A 57 7.58 8.83 -13.53
C ASN A 57 8.84 9.20 -12.74
N GLU A 58 8.73 10.13 -11.80
CA GLU A 58 9.82 10.52 -10.91
C GLU A 58 10.25 9.37 -10.00
N LEU A 59 9.29 8.60 -9.45
CA LEU A 59 9.60 7.40 -8.67
C LEU A 59 10.34 6.35 -9.52
N SER A 60 9.87 6.11 -10.74
CA SER A 60 10.46 5.14 -11.67
C SER A 60 11.85 5.56 -12.14
N GLN A 61 12.12 6.86 -12.25
CA GLN A 61 13.46 7.37 -12.54
C GLN A 61 14.42 7.19 -11.36
N GLN A 62 13.95 7.42 -10.12
CA GLN A 62 14.79 7.28 -8.93
C GLN A 62 15.02 5.81 -8.53
N ARG A 63 14.04 4.94 -8.78
CA ARG A 63 14.00 3.53 -8.37
C ARG A 63 13.33 2.67 -9.46
N PRO A 64 13.99 2.43 -10.59
CA PRO A 64 13.44 1.65 -11.70
C PRO A 64 13.26 0.17 -11.40
N GLU A 65 13.91 -0.36 -10.35
CA GLU A 65 13.82 -1.74 -9.90
C GLU A 65 12.45 -2.11 -9.31
N ILE A 66 11.53 -1.15 -9.25
CA ILE A 66 10.27 -1.26 -8.53
C ILE A 66 9.13 -0.98 -9.48
N SER A 67 8.17 -1.89 -9.47
CA SER A 67 6.97 -1.79 -10.30
C SER A 67 5.97 -0.76 -9.75
N TRP A 68 6.35 0.52 -9.70
CA TRP A 68 5.52 1.61 -9.17
C TRP A 68 4.13 1.68 -9.81
N HIS A 69 4.06 1.45 -11.12
CA HIS A 69 2.79 1.37 -11.85
C HIS A 69 1.89 0.24 -11.37
N GLN A 70 2.45 -0.91 -10.99
CA GLN A 70 1.67 -2.03 -10.44
C GLN A 70 1.15 -1.69 -9.03
N ILE A 71 1.98 -1.07 -8.19
CA ILE A 71 1.60 -0.68 -6.83
C ILE A 71 0.50 0.39 -6.86
N SER A 72 0.63 1.40 -7.73
CA SER A 72 -0.42 2.41 -7.91
C SER A 72 -1.70 1.83 -8.52
N GLY A 73 -1.55 0.88 -9.46
CA GLY A 73 -2.66 0.19 -10.11
C GLY A 73 -3.51 -0.67 -9.16
N MET A 74 -2.92 -1.22 -8.09
CA MET A 74 -3.61 -2.02 -7.07
C MET A 74 -4.79 -1.27 -6.44
N ARG A 75 -4.67 0.05 -6.22
CA ARG A 75 -5.77 0.90 -5.74
C ARG A 75 -7.03 0.73 -6.59
N ASN A 76 -6.89 0.67 -7.91
CA ASN A 76 -8.05 0.61 -8.79
C ASN A 76 -8.77 -0.74 -8.69
N ILE A 77 -8.02 -1.83 -8.52
CA ILE A 77 -8.57 -3.17 -8.30
C ILE A 77 -9.34 -3.20 -6.98
N LEU A 78 -8.72 -2.75 -5.88
CA LEU A 78 -9.34 -2.73 -4.56
C LEU A 78 -10.62 -1.86 -4.51
N ALA A 79 -10.61 -0.71 -5.19
CA ALA A 79 -11.73 0.22 -5.17
C ALA A 79 -12.90 -0.18 -6.10
N HIS A 80 -12.64 -0.85 -7.23
CA HIS A 80 -13.67 -1.17 -8.24
C HIS A 80 -14.18 -2.62 -8.16
N GLU A 81 -13.32 -3.54 -7.72
CA GLU A 81 -13.68 -4.96 -7.56
C GLU A 81 -14.13 -5.29 -6.13
N TYR A 82 -14.51 -4.30 -5.30
CA TYR A 82 -14.84 -4.47 -3.86
C TYR A 82 -15.88 -5.56 -3.55
N LEU A 83 -16.73 -5.96 -4.50
CA LEU A 83 -17.65 -7.10 -4.37
C LEU A 83 -16.99 -8.48 -4.54
N GLY A 84 -15.76 -8.53 -5.07
CA GLY A 84 -15.01 -9.75 -5.39
C GLY A 84 -13.51 -9.63 -5.10
N VAL A 85 -13.10 -8.71 -4.21
CA VAL A 85 -11.71 -8.61 -3.77
C VAL A 85 -11.29 -9.93 -3.14
N ASP A 86 -10.26 -10.54 -3.70
CA ASP A 86 -9.64 -11.73 -3.14
C ASP A 86 -8.89 -11.36 -1.85
N LEU A 87 -9.54 -11.57 -0.71
CA LEU A 87 -8.98 -11.29 0.61
C LEU A 87 -7.76 -12.16 0.94
N ILE A 88 -7.64 -13.34 0.32
CA ILE A 88 -6.44 -14.17 0.44
C ILE A 88 -5.28 -13.46 -0.25
N MET A 89 -5.50 -12.94 -1.47
CA MET A 89 -4.49 -12.16 -2.17
C MET A 89 -4.11 -10.89 -1.39
N VAL A 90 -5.08 -10.19 -0.81
CA VAL A 90 -4.82 -9.02 0.07
C VAL A 90 -3.94 -9.43 1.24
N TRP A 91 -4.27 -10.53 1.92
CA TRP A 91 -3.45 -11.03 3.03
C TRP A 91 -2.03 -11.38 2.59
N GLU A 92 -1.85 -12.06 1.47
CA GLU A 92 -0.52 -12.43 0.97
C GLU A 92 0.31 -11.21 0.55
N ARG A 93 -0.34 -10.17 0.01
CA ARG A 93 0.33 -9.00 -0.58
C ARG A 93 0.31 -7.74 0.29
N LYS A 94 -0.32 -7.76 1.46
CA LYS A 94 -0.46 -6.65 2.42
C LYS A 94 0.84 -5.90 2.69
N LEU A 95 1.96 -6.61 2.64
CA LEU A 95 3.30 -6.08 2.77
C LEU A 95 4.15 -6.72 1.69
N SER A 96 4.09 -6.18 0.47
CA SER A 96 5.06 -6.58 -0.53
C SER A 96 6.45 -6.31 0.06
N SER A 97 7.32 -7.33 0.05
CA SER A 97 8.64 -7.31 0.71
C SER A 97 9.53 -6.15 0.26
N ASN A 98 9.17 -5.48 -0.83
CA ASN A 98 9.90 -4.38 -1.42
C ASN A 98 9.35 -3.00 -1.01
N LEU A 99 8.17 -2.87 -0.41
CA LEU A 99 7.52 -1.55 -0.25
C LEU A 99 8.17 -0.68 0.85
N ARG A 100 8.35 -1.20 2.07
CA ARG A 100 8.88 -0.41 3.21
C ARG A 100 10.33 0.06 3.02
N PRO A 101 11.30 -0.80 2.63
CA PRO A 101 12.69 -0.38 2.47
C PRO A 101 12.89 0.68 1.38
N VAL A 102 11.98 0.70 0.41
CA VAL A 102 12.04 1.56 -0.74
C VAL A 102 11.50 2.94 -0.41
N VAL A 103 10.30 3.01 0.16
CA VAL A 103 9.65 4.29 0.43
C VAL A 103 10.51 5.11 1.42
N LYS A 104 11.19 4.42 2.36
CA LYS A 104 12.15 5.04 3.29
C LYS A 104 13.42 5.60 2.63
N LYS A 105 13.77 5.14 1.42
CA LYS A 105 14.97 5.55 0.66
C LYS A 105 14.66 6.54 -0.46
N ILE A 106 13.40 6.96 -0.61
CA ILE A 106 13.04 8.12 -1.44
C ILE A 106 13.59 9.33 -0.69
N LYS A 107 14.61 9.99 -1.26
CA LYS A 107 15.23 11.16 -0.64
C LYS A 107 14.16 12.25 -0.52
N LEU A 108 13.92 12.69 0.72
CA LEU A 108 13.38 14.00 1.03
C LEU A 108 14.40 15.06 0.60
#